data_AF-A0A3C0IYH9-F1
#
_entry.id   AF-A0A3C0IYH9-F1
#
_cell.length_a   1.000
_cell.length_b   1.000
_cell.length_c   1.000
_cell.angle_alpha   90.00
_cell.angle_beta   90.00
_cell.angle_gamma   90.00
#
_symmetry.space_group_name_H-M   'P 1'
#
loop_
_entity.id
_entity.type
_entity.pdbx_description
1 polymer ?
#
loop_
_entity_poly.entity_id
_entity_poly.type
_entity_poly.pdbx_seq_one_letter_code
_entity_poly.pdbx_strand_id
1 'polypeptide(L)' 'AKGYHIGSGGVESACKNVVQMRQKGPGMRWSADGSQKVLNLRTYVLNGKWDEFLRNRKERANSGAGRQTKSLMAA' A
#
# COMPACT_ATOMS: atom_id res chain seq x y z
N ALA A 1 24.07 -5.03 23.75
CA ALA A 1 23.78 -5.24 22.32
C ALA A 1 22.38 -4.71 22.00
N LYS A 2 22.19 -3.95 20.91
CA LYS A 2 20.93 -3.22 20.62
C LYS A 2 19.78 -4.06 20.04
N GLY A 3 19.85 -5.40 20.12
CA GLY A 3 18.74 -6.30 19.75
C GLY A 3 18.28 -6.24 18.28
N TYR A 4 19.10 -5.71 17.37
CA TYR A 4 18.72 -5.61 15.97
C TYR A 4 18.53 -6.99 15.35
N HIS A 5 17.46 -7.17 14.58
CA HIS A 5 17.26 -8.36 13.76
C HIS A 5 18.25 -8.33 12.59
N ILE A 6 19.41 -8.96 12.77
CA ILE A 6 20.47 -9.07 11.75
C ILE A 6 20.12 -10.15 10.71
N GLY A 7 19.07 -10.94 10.95
CA GLY A 7 18.58 -11.98 10.05
C GLY A 7 17.62 -11.45 8.98
N SER A 8 17.86 -11.80 7.72
CA SER A 8 17.00 -11.45 6.57
C SER A 8 15.66 -12.20 6.53
N GLY A 9 15.48 -13.24 7.35
CA GLY A 9 14.33 -14.15 7.27
C GLY A 9 12.95 -13.48 7.33
N GLY A 10 12.80 -12.42 8.13
CA GLY A 10 11.54 -11.65 8.19
C GLY A 10 11.26 -10.91 6.88
N VAL A 11 12.29 -10.29 6.29
CA VAL A 11 12.20 -9.58 5.01
C VAL A 11 11.97 -10.56 3.86
N GLU A 12 12.65 -11.69 3.86
CA GLU A 12 12.47 -12.74 2.86
C GLU A 12 11.06 -13.35 2.90
N SER A 13 10.54 -13.60 4.09
CA SER A 13 9.16 -14.07 4.28
C SER A 13 8.15 -13.03 3.79
N ALA A 14 8.36 -11.74 4.08
CA ALA A 14 7.51 -10.67 3.56
C ALA A 14 7.54 -10.62 2.03
N CYS A 15 8.72 -10.74 1.41
CA CYS A 15 8.85 -10.74 -0.05
C CYS A 15 8.10 -11.92 -0.70
N LYS A 16 8.22 -13.13 -0.12
CA LYS A 16 7.47 -14.30 -0.58
C LYS A 16 5.96 -14.07 -0.51
N ASN A 17 5.46 -13.61 0.63
CA ASN A 17 4.03 -13.46 0.87
C ASN A 17 3.40 -12.27 0.11
N VAL A 18 4.05 -11.11 0.14
CA VAL A 18 3.52 -9.88 -0.46
C VAL A 18 3.65 -9.94 -1.99
N VAL A 19 4.83 -10.31 -2.50
CA VAL A 19 5.17 -10.23 -3.93
C VAL A 19 4.98 -11.56 -4.64
N GLN A 20 5.73 -12.59 -4.26
CA GLN A 20 5.85 -13.81 -5.07
C GLN A 20 4.52 -14.54 -5.20
N MET A 21 3.78 -14.71 -4.10
CA MET A 21 2.48 -15.40 -4.09
C MET A 21 1.43 -14.81 -5.04
N ARG A 22 1.58 -13.56 -5.48
CA ARG A 22 0.65 -12.93 -6.42
C ARG A 22 1.24 -12.68 -7.80
N GLN A 23 2.52 -12.36 -7.88
CA GLN A 23 3.12 -11.90 -9.13
C GLN A 23 3.94 -12.96 -9.85
N LYS A 24 4.29 -14.05 -9.16
CA LYS A 24 5.07 -15.15 -9.72
C LYS A 24 4.15 -16.31 -10.08
N GLY A 25 3.57 -16.25 -11.28
CA GLY A 25 2.72 -17.30 -11.83
C GLY A 25 2.84 -17.38 -13.36
N PRO A 26 2.53 -18.54 -13.97
CA PRO A 26 2.63 -18.71 -15.42
C PRO A 26 1.67 -17.76 -16.15
N GLY A 27 2.17 -17.15 -17.23
CA GLY A 27 1.37 -16.25 -18.07
C GLY A 27 1.02 -14.89 -17.44
N MET A 28 1.44 -14.63 -16.21
CA MET A 28 1.19 -13.34 -15.55
C MET A 28 2.01 -12.23 -16.18
N ARG A 29 1.35 -11.12 -16.52
CA ARG A 29 1.99 -9.89 -17.00
C ARG A 29 1.65 -8.75 -16.06
N TRP A 30 2.69 -8.04 -15.61
CA TRP A 30 2.55 -6.91 -14.70
C TRP A 30 3.33 -5.73 -15.25
N SER A 31 2.70 -4.57 -15.31
CA SER A 31 3.43 -3.30 -15.41
C SER A 31 3.99 -2.94 -14.03
N ALA A 32 5.09 -2.18 -13.97
CA ALA A 32 5.67 -1.74 -12.70
C ALA A 32 4.65 -0.98 -11.83
N ASP A 33 3.91 -0.05 -12.44
CA ASP A 33 2.86 0.72 -11.76
C ASP A 33 1.70 -0.16 -11.28
N GLY A 34 1.19 -1.06 -12.13
CA GLY A 34 0.11 -1.97 -11.76
C GLY A 34 0.51 -2.95 -10.66
N SER A 35 1.75 -3.47 -10.75
CA SER A 35 2.37 -4.29 -9.71
C SER A 35 2.38 -3.56 -8.37
N GLN A 36 2.93 -2.34 -8.32
CA GLN A 36 3.05 -1.58 -7.09
C GLN A 36 1.68 -1.29 -6.45
N LYS A 37 0.67 -0.93 -7.26
CA LYS A 37 -0.70 -0.70 -6.78
C LYS A 37 -1.29 -1.94 -6.10
N VAL A 38 -1.12 -3.11 -6.71
CA VAL A 38 -1.59 -4.37 -6.14
C VAL A 38 -0.82 -4.75 -4.88
N LEU A 39 0.50 -4.57 -4.85
CA LEU A 39 1.32 -4.85 -3.67
C LEU A 39 0.92 -3.97 -2.49
N ASN A 40 0.68 -2.68 -2.73
CA ASN A 40 0.22 -1.76 -1.68
C ASN A 40 -1.05 -2.26 -1.01
N LEU A 41 -2.06 -2.68 -1.79
CA LEU A 41 -3.30 -3.24 -1.25
C LEU A 41 -3.05 -4.54 -0.47
N ARG A 42 -2.21 -5.44 -1.01
CA ARG A 42 -1.87 -6.70 -0.34
C ARG A 42 -1.20 -6.48 1.01
N THR A 43 -0.34 -5.46 1.14
CA THR A 43 0.30 -5.11 2.41
C THR A 43 -0.74 -4.73 3.47
N TYR A 44 -1.79 -3.99 3.13
CA TYR A 44 -2.87 -3.69 4.08
C TYR A 44 -3.64 -4.94 4.48
N VAL A 45 -3.95 -5.81 3.52
CA VAL A 45 -4.69 -7.06 3.78
C VAL A 45 -3.90 -8.01 4.68
N LEU A 46 -2.62 -8.26 4.37
CA LEU A 46 -1.78 -9.18 5.14
C LEU A 46 -1.49 -8.68 6.56
N ASN A 47 -1.49 -7.36 6.76
CA ASN A 47 -1.33 -6.76 8.08
C ASN A 47 -2.67 -6.59 8.83
N GLY A 48 -3.82 -7.01 8.28
CA GLY A 48 -5.13 -6.82 8.91
C GLY A 48 -5.60 -5.37 8.98
N LYS A 49 -4.98 -4.46 8.21
CA LYS A 49 -5.21 -3.00 8.24
C LYS A 49 -6.16 -2.52 7.15
N TRP A 50 -7.10 -3.37 6.73
CA TRP A 50 -8.02 -3.03 5.65
C TRP A 50 -8.98 -1.89 6.04
N ASP A 51 -9.48 -1.90 7.27
CA ASP A 51 -10.38 -0.85 7.77
C ASP A 51 -9.67 0.52 7.82
N GLU A 52 -8.42 0.55 8.31
CA GLU A 52 -7.57 1.74 8.31
C GLU A 52 -7.38 2.31 6.90
N PHE A 53 -7.14 1.45 5.91
CA PHE A 53 -7.05 1.87 4.51
C PHE A 53 -8.33 2.55 4.01
N LEU A 54 -9.50 1.97 4.32
CA LEU A 54 -10.79 2.54 3.91
C LEU A 54 -11.08 3.87 4.61
N ARG A 55 -10.79 3.97 5.90
CA ARG A 55 -10.91 5.21 6.68
C ARG A 55 -10.03 6.32 6.09
N ASN A 56 -8.74 6.04 5.89
CA ASN A 56 -7.80 7.00 5.28
C ASN A 56 -8.25 7.45 3.89
N ARG A 57 -8.83 6.55 3.09
CA ARG A 57 -9.39 6.88 1.78
C ARG A 57 -10.59 7.84 1.90
N LYS A 58 -11.52 7.59 2.83
CA LYS A 58 -12.67 8.46 3.10
C LYS A 58 -12.21 9.85 3.54
N GLU A 59 -11.22 9.92 4.44
CA GLU A 59 -10.66 11.19 4.92
C GLU A 59 -10.01 12.00 3.80
N ARG A 60 -9.27 11.34 2.90
CA ARG A 60 -8.70 11.98 1.70
C ARG A 60 -9.76 12.49 0.74
N ALA A 61 -10.82 11.71 0.52
CA ALA A 61 -11.95 12.14 -0.32
C ALA A 61 -12.66 13.36 0.29
N ASN A 62 -12.89 13.35 1.61
CA ASN A 62 -13.51 14.46 2.33
C ASN A 62 -12.62 15.72 2.34
N SER A 63 -11.31 15.54 2.51
CA SER A 63 -10.33 16.64 2.50
C SER A 63 -10.12 17.25 1.10
N GLY A 64 -10.29 16.44 0.04
CA GLY A 64 -10.23 16.90 -1.35
C GLY A 64 -11.42 17.77 -1.75
N ALA A 65 -12.61 17.51 -1.21
CA ALA A 65 -13.81 18.32 -1.44
C ALA A 65 -13.71 19.74 -0.84
N GLY A 66 -12.89 19.94 0.20
CA GLY A 66 -12.75 21.23 0.88
C GLY A 66 -11.59 22.12 0.41
N ARG A 67 -10.72 21.66 -0.51
CA ARG A 67 -9.53 22.41 -0.93
C ARG A 67 -9.74 23.29 -2.18
N GLN A 68 -10.74 23.00 -3.03
CA GLN A 68 -11.01 23.81 -4.22
C GLN A 68 -11.73 25.15 -3.92
N THR A 69 -12.50 25.26 -2.83
CA THR A 69 -13.27 26.48 -2.55
C THR A 69 -12.46 27.61 -1.89
N LYS A 70 -11.28 27.33 -1.32
CA LYS A 70 -10.43 28.38 -0.71
C LYS A 70 -9.54 29.12 -1.70
N SER A 71 -9.36 28.61 -2.93
CA SER A 71 -8.58 29.30 -3.97
C SER A 71 -9.42 30.23 -4.83
N LEU A 72 -10.76 30.08 -4.84
CA LEU A 72 -11.67 30.89 -5.68
C LEU A 72 -12.25 32.12 -4.95
N MET A 73 -12.05 32.24 -3.64
CA MET A 73 -12.56 33.33 -2.79
C MET A 73 -11.46 34.32 -2.35
N ALA A 74 -10.28 34.25 -2.97
CA ALA A 74 -9.13 35.09 -2.69
C ALA A 74 -8.69 35.93 -3.91
N ALA A 75 -9.66 36.36 -4.73
CA ALA A 75 -9.48 37.29 -5.84
C ALA A 75 -10.42 38.49 -5.66
#